data_AF-A0A7X5TLZ0-F1
#
_entry.id   AF-A0A7X5TLZ0-F1
#
_cell.length_a   1.000
_cell.length_b   1.000
_cell.length_c   1.000
_cell.angle_alpha   90.00
_cell.angle_beta   90.00
_cell.angle_gamma   90.00
#
_symmetry.space_group_name_H-M   'P 1'
#
loop_
_entity.id
_entity.type
_entity.pdbx_description
1 polymer ?
#
loop_
_entity_poly.entity_id
_entity_poly.type
_entity_poly.pdbx_seq_one_letter_code
_entity_poly.pdbx_strand_id
1 'polypeptide(L)'
;MYYYVRPFNVDMENKIINDGEECYEFSEQHKNYLSMVSKYNGSIINSNLLRHFQFKNCPYEILIPQDEKYSISEIIIKSDIDNNIGKLLTESIKSDTGNSLTILLYQDINEYLDNLNQEQNSDYLMGAFLTNEQLNISHLVSQKDHTPCLKCHFYNVIGDYTSNVKAKNEWQQFFSFMMKNDFGSLSSRELMQNDKQYISSILYSIIMTRFISGYNNNQKSISPFMSYIFHIKELITHKSKMYWNDSCGCS
;
A
#
# COMPACT_ATOMS: atom_id res chain seq x y z
N MET A 1 5.48 6.41 20.01
CA MET A 1 5.91 5.27 19.15
C MET A 1 4.71 4.39 18.84
N TYR A 2 4.46 4.18 17.55
CA TYR A 2 3.35 3.38 17.04
C TYR A 2 3.90 2.12 16.36
N TYR A 3 3.06 1.09 16.29
CA TYR A 3 3.38 -0.16 15.62
C TYR A 3 2.21 -0.58 14.74
N TYR A 4 2.50 -1.00 13.52
CA TYR A 4 1.56 -1.75 12.69
C TYR A 4 1.64 -3.23 13.06
N VAL A 5 0.47 -3.85 13.27
CA VAL A 5 0.37 -5.27 13.51
C VAL A 5 0.17 -5.98 12.18
N ARG A 6 1.18 -6.71 11.69
CA ARG A 6 1.04 -7.56 10.50
C ARG A 6 -0.09 -8.55 10.71
N PRO A 7 -0.95 -8.82 9.71
CA PRO A 7 -1.93 -9.89 9.81
C PRO A 7 -1.24 -11.25 9.96
N PHE A 8 -1.56 -11.99 11.01
CA PHE A 8 -1.08 -13.36 11.19
C PHE A 8 -2.22 -14.25 11.70
N ASN A 9 -2.10 -15.54 11.44
CA ASN A 9 -2.93 -16.57 12.04
C ASN A 9 -2.09 -17.47 12.94
N VAL A 10 -2.70 -17.94 14.03
CA VAL A 10 -2.12 -18.97 14.89
C VAL A 10 -2.93 -20.24 14.69
N ASP A 11 -2.31 -21.29 14.17
CA ASP A 11 -2.94 -22.59 13.98
C ASP A 11 -2.89 -23.43 15.27
N MET A 12 -3.74 -24.47 15.34
CA MET A 12 -3.88 -25.41 16.46
C MET A 12 -2.58 -26.18 16.78
N GLU A 13 -1.65 -26.26 15.83
CA GLU A 13 -0.33 -26.90 16.00
C GLU A 13 0.76 -25.94 16.53
N ASN A 14 0.39 -24.77 17.04
CA ASN A 14 1.35 -23.71 17.42
C ASN A 14 2.21 -23.26 16.23
N LYS A 15 1.53 -23.02 15.12
CA LYS A 15 2.10 -22.47 13.89
C LYS A 15 1.67 -21.01 13.75
N ILE A 16 2.61 -20.09 13.57
CA ILE A 16 2.29 -18.75 13.05
C ILE A 16 2.39 -18.84 11.54
N ILE A 17 1.34 -18.40 10.86
CA ILE A 17 1.32 -18.20 9.42
C ILE A 17 1.19 -16.71 9.18
N ASN A 18 2.20 -16.11 8.56
CA ASN A 18 2.24 -14.70 8.17
C ASN A 18 2.86 -14.58 6.78
N ASP A 19 2.11 -14.10 5.79
CA ASP A 19 2.61 -13.68 4.47
C ASP A 19 3.71 -14.58 3.86
N GLY A 20 3.55 -15.92 3.92
CA GLY A 20 4.48 -16.88 3.32
C GLY A 20 5.54 -17.48 4.27
N GLU A 21 5.66 -16.96 5.49
CA GLU A 21 6.54 -17.51 6.54
C GLU A 21 5.74 -18.39 7.51
N GLU A 22 6.32 -19.56 7.79
CA GLU A 22 5.77 -20.54 8.73
C GLU A 22 6.78 -20.76 9.86
N CYS A 23 6.40 -20.38 11.07
CA CYS A 23 7.19 -20.64 12.27
C CYS A 23 6.49 -21.65 13.17
N TYR A 24 7.26 -22.58 13.70
CA TYR A 24 6.80 -23.63 14.62
C TYR A 24 7.32 -23.35 16.03
N GLU A 25 6.48 -23.62 17.04
CA GLU A 25 6.75 -23.62 18.49
C GLU A 25 6.62 -22.28 19.26
N PHE A 26 5.73 -22.28 20.26
CA PHE A 26 5.49 -21.14 21.16
C PHE A 26 5.54 -21.56 22.63
N SER A 27 6.20 -20.75 23.47
CA SER A 27 5.96 -20.78 24.91
C SER A 27 4.52 -20.31 25.20
N GLU A 28 3.96 -20.68 26.35
CA GLU A 28 2.64 -20.17 26.79
C GLU A 28 2.61 -18.64 26.89
N GLN A 29 3.74 -18.00 27.20
CA GLN A 29 3.87 -16.54 27.18
C GLN A 29 3.75 -15.97 25.76
N HIS A 30 4.31 -16.64 24.76
CA HIS A 30 4.14 -16.26 23.36
C HIS A 30 2.68 -16.41 22.90
N LYS A 31 1.99 -17.49 23.26
CA LYS A 31 0.56 -17.66 22.91
C LYS A 31 -0.32 -16.56 23.48
N ASN A 32 -0.09 -16.19 24.74
CA ASN A 32 -0.81 -15.09 25.38
C ASN A 32 -0.56 -13.76 24.68
N TYR A 33 0.70 -13.48 24.32
CA TYR A 33 1.07 -12.31 23.54
C TYR A 33 0.37 -12.29 22.17
N LEU A 34 0.44 -13.39 21.41
CA LEU A 34 -0.18 -13.51 20.09
C LEU A 34 -1.70 -13.37 20.15
N SER A 35 -2.36 -13.95 21.15
CA SER A 35 -3.81 -13.81 21.37
C SER A 35 -4.23 -12.35 21.66
N MET A 36 -3.37 -11.59 22.33
CA MET A 36 -3.63 -10.17 22.59
C MET A 36 -3.39 -9.33 21.34
N VAL A 37 -2.29 -9.56 20.64
CA VAL A 37 -1.91 -8.80 19.44
C VAL A 37 -2.83 -9.11 18.25
N SER A 38 -3.33 -10.34 18.11
CA SER A 38 -4.21 -10.75 17.01
C SER A 38 -5.51 -9.95 16.94
N LYS A 39 -5.99 -9.42 18.08
CA LYS A 39 -7.15 -8.50 18.15
C LYS A 39 -6.92 -7.21 17.37
N TYR A 40 -5.66 -6.88 17.11
CA TYR A 40 -5.25 -5.68 16.41
C TYR A 40 -4.74 -5.97 14.99
N ASN A 41 -4.93 -7.19 14.45
CA ASN A 41 -4.44 -7.58 13.12
C ASN A 41 -4.73 -6.55 12.03
N GLY A 42 -3.66 -6.14 11.34
CA GLY A 42 -3.65 -5.13 10.29
C GLY A 42 -4.08 -3.74 10.76
N SER A 43 -3.82 -3.39 12.02
CA SER A 43 -4.12 -2.08 12.60
C SER A 43 -2.88 -1.44 13.20
N ILE A 44 -2.90 -0.12 13.33
CA ILE A 44 -1.84 0.62 14.03
C ILE A 44 -2.23 0.84 15.48
N ILE A 45 -1.31 0.51 16.38
CA ILE A 45 -1.49 0.63 17.83
C ILE A 45 -0.38 1.47 18.45
N ASN A 46 -0.73 2.22 19.48
CA ASN A 46 0.26 2.97 20.26
C ASN A 46 1.01 2.00 21.18
N SER A 47 2.34 2.12 21.24
CA SER A 47 3.22 1.35 22.13
C SER A 47 2.81 1.34 23.60
N ASN A 48 2.05 2.35 24.06
CA ASN A 48 1.49 2.40 25.41
C ASN A 48 0.56 1.22 25.72
N LEU A 49 -0.14 0.70 24.70
CA LEU A 49 -0.95 -0.53 24.80
C LEU A 49 -0.09 -1.81 24.88
N LEU A 50 1.19 -1.71 24.52
CA LEU A 50 2.15 -2.81 24.45
C LEU A 50 3.23 -2.74 25.54
N ARG A 51 3.19 -1.74 26.45
CA ARG A 51 4.19 -1.50 27.52
C ARG A 51 4.40 -2.70 28.45
N HIS A 52 3.54 -3.71 28.40
CA HIS A 52 3.65 -4.94 29.20
C HIS A 52 4.32 -6.12 28.48
N PHE A 53 4.80 -5.97 27.24
CA PHE A 53 5.22 -7.11 26.42
C PHE A 53 6.55 -6.89 25.67
N GLN A 54 7.56 -6.35 26.36
CA GLN A 54 8.95 -6.40 25.86
C GLN A 54 9.48 -7.84 25.94
N PHE A 55 9.22 -8.64 24.91
CA PHE A 55 10.02 -9.84 24.65
C PHE A 55 11.17 -9.44 23.73
N LYS A 56 12.35 -9.26 24.32
CA LYS A 56 13.60 -9.27 23.56
C LYS A 56 13.74 -10.67 22.96
N ASN A 57 13.92 -10.75 21.64
CA ASN A 57 14.24 -11.95 20.86
C ASN A 57 13.07 -12.72 20.21
N CYS A 58 11.90 -12.11 19.97
CA CYS A 58 10.91 -12.72 19.08
C CYS A 58 11.27 -12.46 17.60
N PRO A 59 11.52 -13.48 16.78
CA PRO A 59 11.96 -13.34 15.37
C PRO A 59 10.83 -13.01 14.38
N TYR A 60 9.59 -12.79 14.85
CA TYR A 60 8.38 -12.89 14.02
C TYR A 60 8.00 -11.63 13.22
N GLU A 61 8.72 -10.51 13.37
CA GLU A 61 8.44 -9.19 12.74
C GLU A 61 6.95 -8.77 12.70
N ILE A 62 6.14 -9.24 13.67
CA ILE A 62 4.67 -9.03 13.69
C ILE A 62 4.34 -7.56 13.93
N LEU A 63 5.21 -6.87 14.66
CA LEU A 63 5.10 -5.45 14.93
C LEU A 63 6.11 -4.69 14.10
N ILE A 64 5.61 -3.91 13.16
CA ILE A 64 6.45 -3.02 12.36
C ILE A 64 6.38 -1.62 12.99
N PRO A 65 7.52 -1.02 13.38
CA PRO A 65 7.57 0.36 13.87
C PRO A 65 6.95 1.33 12.86
N GLN A 66 6.22 2.33 13.34
CA GLN A 66 5.60 3.36 12.51
C GLN A 66 5.92 4.74 13.06
N ASP A 67 6.24 5.67 12.16
CA ASP A 67 6.37 7.09 12.49
C ASP A 67 5.01 7.74 12.79
N GLU A 68 4.98 8.70 13.71
CA GLU A 68 3.76 9.44 14.11
C GLU A 68 3.32 10.45 13.03
N LYS A 69 4.22 10.76 12.10
CA LYS A 69 3.99 11.60 10.93
C LYS A 69 5.12 11.38 9.93
N TYR A 70 4.76 11.28 8.66
CA TYR A 70 5.72 11.28 7.57
C TYR A 70 6.17 12.71 7.30
N SER A 71 7.47 12.95 7.42
CA SER A 71 8.04 14.23 7.03
C SER A 71 8.45 14.15 5.57
N ILE A 72 7.75 14.88 4.71
CA ILE A 72 7.97 14.94 3.26
C ILE A 72 8.32 16.38 2.94
N SER A 73 9.43 16.62 2.25
CA SER A 73 9.85 17.94 1.78
C SER A 73 9.60 18.14 0.29
N GLU A 74 9.62 17.06 -0.48
CA GLU A 74 9.49 17.12 -1.93
C GLU A 74 8.45 16.10 -2.42
N ILE A 75 7.65 16.50 -3.41
CA ILE A 75 6.76 15.59 -4.12
C ILE A 75 7.11 15.59 -5.59
N ILE A 76 7.42 14.39 -6.08
CA ILE A 76 7.70 14.13 -7.48
C ILE A 76 6.52 13.37 -8.04
N ILE A 77 5.97 13.82 -9.16
CA ILE A 77 4.84 13.16 -9.81
C ILE A 77 5.25 12.74 -11.20
N LYS A 78 5.15 11.44 -11.47
CA LYS A 78 5.33 10.86 -12.80
C LYS A 78 3.98 10.36 -13.28
N SER A 79 3.53 10.87 -14.43
CA SER A 79 2.19 10.60 -14.90
C SER A 79 2.07 10.80 -16.40
N ASP A 80 1.27 9.94 -17.04
CA ASP A 80 0.72 10.11 -18.38
C ASP A 80 -0.62 10.89 -18.38
N ILE A 81 -1.16 11.18 -17.19
CA ILE A 81 -2.39 11.93 -16.98
C ILE A 81 -2.02 13.40 -16.74
N ASP A 82 -2.41 14.27 -17.65
CA ASP A 82 -2.35 15.71 -17.40
C ASP A 82 -3.22 16.07 -16.18
N ASN A 83 -2.57 16.47 -15.09
CA ASN A 83 -3.20 16.72 -13.81
C ASN A 83 -2.51 17.87 -13.06
N ASN A 84 -3.26 18.54 -12.18
CA ASN A 84 -2.76 19.68 -11.42
C ASN A 84 -2.33 19.31 -10.00
N ILE A 85 -2.20 18.02 -9.67
CA ILE A 85 -2.00 17.62 -8.27
C ILE A 85 -0.64 18.04 -7.73
N GLY A 86 0.40 18.06 -8.56
CA GLY A 86 1.73 18.52 -8.17
C GLY A 86 1.67 19.92 -7.59
N LYS A 87 1.02 20.85 -8.31
CA LYS A 87 0.85 22.23 -7.85
C LYS A 87 0.10 22.32 -6.52
N LEU A 88 -1.02 21.59 -6.38
CA LEU A 88 -1.82 21.59 -5.14
C LEU A 88 -1.01 21.11 -3.93
N LEU A 89 -0.15 20.13 -4.14
CA LEU A 89 0.66 19.53 -3.08
C LEU A 89 1.88 20.38 -2.72
N THR A 90 2.60 20.94 -3.70
CA THR A 90 3.77 21.79 -3.45
C THR A 90 3.42 23.03 -2.64
N GLU A 91 2.25 23.63 -2.85
CA GLU A 91 1.78 24.78 -2.06
C GLU A 91 1.53 24.43 -0.58
N SER A 92 1.26 23.16 -0.29
CA SER A 92 0.85 22.66 1.03
C SER A 92 2.00 22.09 1.86
N ILE A 93 3.15 21.83 1.24
CA ILE A 93 4.30 21.16 1.86
C ILE A 93 5.41 22.18 2.11
N LYS A 94 5.78 22.35 3.38
CA LYS A 94 6.80 23.31 3.83
C LYS A 94 7.86 22.67 4.75
N SER A 95 7.99 21.34 4.74
CA SER A 95 8.97 20.68 5.60
C SER A 95 10.33 20.67 4.93
N ASP A 96 11.40 20.88 5.71
CA ASP A 96 12.79 20.95 5.22
C ASP A 96 13.56 19.71 5.68
N THR A 97 13.00 18.53 5.40
CA THR A 97 13.52 17.24 5.89
C THR A 97 14.40 16.49 4.89
N GLY A 98 14.39 16.90 3.63
CA GLY A 98 15.10 16.22 2.53
C GLY A 98 14.42 14.97 2.01
N ASN A 99 13.35 14.48 2.66
CA ASN A 99 12.65 13.28 2.23
C ASN A 99 11.71 13.55 1.05
N SER A 100 11.74 12.65 0.08
CA SER A 100 10.92 12.70 -1.13
C SER A 100 9.76 11.71 -1.09
N LEU A 101 8.60 12.13 -1.58
CA LEU A 101 7.49 11.24 -1.95
C LEU A 101 7.33 11.25 -3.47
N THR A 102 7.56 10.11 -4.10
CA THR A 102 7.29 9.93 -5.53
C THR A 102 5.93 9.27 -5.74
N ILE A 103 5.13 9.88 -6.62
CA ILE A 103 3.81 9.40 -6.99
C ILE A 103 3.85 8.99 -8.46
N LEU A 104 3.58 7.71 -8.70
CA LEU A 104 3.35 7.17 -10.04
C LEU A 104 1.85 7.19 -10.30
N LEU A 105 1.38 7.94 -11.29
CA LEU A 105 -0.04 8.02 -11.64
C LEU A 105 -0.24 7.75 -13.13
N TYR A 106 -0.76 6.58 -13.48
CA TYR A 106 -0.82 6.19 -14.89
C TYR A 106 -2.18 5.68 -15.35
N GLN A 107 -2.58 6.09 -16.55
CA GLN A 107 -3.73 5.55 -17.27
C GLN A 107 -3.33 4.32 -18.10
N ASP A 108 -2.14 4.32 -18.70
CA ASP A 108 -1.55 3.15 -19.36
C ASP A 108 -0.88 2.24 -18.34
N ILE A 109 -1.42 1.03 -18.19
CA ILE A 109 -0.92 0.01 -17.27
C ILE A 109 0.50 -0.43 -17.64
N ASN A 110 0.87 -0.41 -18.93
CA ASN A 110 2.22 -0.79 -19.37
C ASN A 110 3.24 0.27 -18.95
N GLU A 111 2.93 1.56 -19.14
CA GLU A 111 3.79 2.64 -18.67
C GLU A 111 3.94 2.63 -17.14
N TYR A 112 2.84 2.36 -16.42
CA TYR A 112 2.91 2.18 -14.96
C TYR A 112 3.94 1.12 -14.59
N LEU A 113 3.85 -0.05 -15.21
CA LEU A 113 4.73 -1.19 -14.94
C LEU A 113 6.19 -0.90 -15.28
N ASP A 114 6.47 -0.21 -16.39
CA ASP A 114 7.84 0.16 -16.76
C ASP A 114 8.47 1.09 -15.72
N ASN A 115 7.68 2.02 -15.18
CA ASN A 115 8.13 2.96 -14.16
C ASN A 115 8.22 2.34 -12.75
N LEU A 116 7.47 1.27 -12.45
CA LEU A 116 7.57 0.54 -11.17
C LEU A 116 9.00 0.07 -10.88
N ASN A 117 9.76 -0.28 -11.90
CA ASN A 117 11.10 -0.84 -11.75
C ASN A 117 12.22 0.22 -11.68
N GLN A 118 11.92 1.47 -12.02
CA GLN A 118 12.92 2.54 -12.16
C GLN A 118 13.06 3.41 -10.90
N GLU A 119 12.02 3.47 -10.06
CA GLU A 119 11.94 4.46 -8.97
C GLU A 119 12.21 3.88 -7.58
N GLN A 120 13.36 3.21 -7.39
CA GLN A 120 13.75 2.69 -6.07
C GLN A 120 14.41 3.72 -5.14
N ASN A 121 14.65 4.95 -5.60
CA ASN A 121 15.48 5.93 -4.89
C ASN A 121 14.70 6.96 -4.05
N SER A 122 13.37 6.87 -4.00
CA SER A 122 12.56 7.78 -3.16
C SER A 122 12.36 7.20 -1.77
N ASP A 123 12.35 8.06 -0.75
CA ASP A 123 12.11 7.67 0.64
C ASP A 123 10.72 7.06 0.81
N TYR A 124 9.76 7.64 0.08
CA TYR A 124 8.39 7.18 0.02
C TYR A 124 7.92 7.05 -1.44
N LEU A 125 7.16 5.99 -1.71
CA LEU A 125 6.50 5.81 -3.01
C LEU A 125 5.01 5.57 -2.83
N MET A 126 4.22 6.11 -3.75
CA MET A 126 2.81 5.76 -3.91
C MET A 126 2.51 5.56 -5.38
N GLY A 127 1.71 4.54 -5.68
CA GLY A 127 1.29 4.21 -7.02
C GLY A 127 -0.20 4.36 -7.18
N ALA A 128 -0.63 4.88 -8.32
CA ALA A 128 -2.01 4.96 -8.71
C ALA A 128 -2.10 4.60 -10.19
N PHE A 129 -3.03 3.71 -10.54
CA PHE A 129 -3.29 3.39 -11.94
C PHE A 129 -4.75 3.11 -12.20
N LEU A 130 -5.17 3.30 -13.44
CA LEU A 130 -6.54 3.06 -13.85
C LEU A 130 -6.73 1.66 -14.44
N THR A 131 -7.84 1.04 -14.09
CA THR A 131 -8.35 -0.19 -14.72
C THR A 131 -9.78 0.05 -15.16
N ASN A 132 -10.02 0.17 -16.47
CA ASN A 132 -11.33 0.49 -17.05
C ASN A 132 -11.92 1.81 -16.51
N GLU A 133 -12.75 1.77 -15.46
CA GLU A 133 -13.35 2.95 -14.80
C GLU A 133 -12.97 3.07 -13.32
N GLN A 134 -11.98 2.31 -12.87
CA GLN A 134 -11.53 2.27 -11.48
C GLN A 134 -10.15 2.88 -11.35
N LEU A 135 -10.00 3.79 -10.39
CA LEU A 135 -8.70 4.28 -9.92
C LEU A 135 -8.25 3.38 -8.76
N ASN A 136 -7.15 2.66 -8.95
CA ASN A 136 -6.51 1.84 -7.94
C ASN A 136 -5.35 2.62 -7.34
N ILE A 137 -5.39 2.90 -6.05
CA ILE A 137 -4.37 3.66 -5.32
C ILE A 137 -3.72 2.72 -4.31
N SER A 138 -2.40 2.61 -4.39
CA SER A 138 -1.61 1.79 -3.49
C SER A 138 -1.60 2.36 -2.08
N HIS A 139 -1.05 1.54 -1.21
CA HIS A 139 -0.56 1.94 0.09
C HIS A 139 0.75 2.77 -0.05
N LEU A 140 1.31 3.25 1.06
CA LEU A 140 2.59 3.95 1.06
C LEU A 140 3.73 2.94 1.13
N VAL A 141 4.63 2.98 0.15
CA VAL A 141 5.88 2.20 0.19
C VAL A 141 6.93 2.98 0.95
N SER A 142 7.56 2.33 1.92
CA SER A 142 8.59 2.86 2.82
C SER A 142 9.48 1.70 3.23
N GLN A 143 10.77 1.77 2.90
CA GLN A 143 11.74 0.77 3.34
C GLN A 143 11.87 0.79 4.86
N LYS A 144 11.84 2.00 5.46
CA LYS A 144 11.94 2.20 6.91
C LYS A 144 10.79 1.54 7.66
N ASP A 145 9.59 1.59 7.10
CA ASP A 145 8.39 0.99 7.69
C ASP A 145 8.08 -0.40 7.12
N HIS A 146 9.04 -1.03 6.43
CA HIS A 146 8.89 -2.37 5.85
C HIS A 146 7.52 -2.59 5.21
N THR A 147 7.03 -1.65 4.38
CA THR A 147 5.74 -1.83 3.72
C THR A 147 5.92 -2.58 2.39
N PRO A 148 4.88 -3.27 1.87
CA PRO A 148 4.96 -3.97 0.60
C PRO A 148 5.43 -3.05 -0.54
N CYS A 149 6.06 -3.57 -1.58
CA CYS A 149 6.43 -2.76 -2.73
C CYS A 149 5.23 -2.49 -3.66
N LEU A 150 5.36 -1.52 -4.58
CA LEU A 150 4.30 -1.20 -5.55
C LEU A 150 4.00 -2.36 -6.51
N LYS A 151 4.99 -3.21 -6.83
CA LYS A 151 4.80 -4.43 -7.63
C LYS A 151 3.86 -5.43 -6.97
N CYS A 152 3.95 -5.55 -5.65
CA CYS A 152 2.99 -6.33 -4.87
C CYS A 152 1.57 -5.76 -5.03
N HIS A 153 1.39 -4.43 -5.05
CA HIS A 153 0.07 -3.81 -5.23
C HIS A 153 -0.47 -4.10 -6.63
N PHE A 154 0.39 -3.93 -7.64
CA PHE A 154 0.07 -4.28 -9.03
C PHE A 154 -0.42 -5.73 -9.15
N TYR A 155 0.33 -6.72 -8.64
CA TYR A 155 -0.08 -8.13 -8.73
C TYR A 155 -1.31 -8.47 -7.89
N ASN A 156 -1.58 -7.75 -6.81
CA ASN A 156 -2.81 -7.95 -6.04
C ASN A 156 -4.06 -7.46 -6.80
N VAL A 157 -3.93 -6.43 -7.63
CA VAL A 157 -5.03 -5.88 -8.44
C VAL A 157 -5.13 -6.60 -9.78
N ILE A 158 -4.05 -6.57 -10.57
CA ILE A 158 -3.97 -7.07 -11.95
C ILE A 158 -3.78 -8.59 -12.02
N GLY A 159 -3.16 -9.18 -10.99
CA GLY A 159 -2.71 -10.57 -11.03
C GLY A 159 -1.26 -10.68 -11.51
N ASP A 160 -0.58 -11.74 -11.07
CA ASP A 160 0.72 -12.08 -11.62
C ASP A 160 0.53 -12.84 -12.95
N TYR A 161 0.78 -12.13 -14.04
CA TYR A 161 0.69 -12.65 -15.39
C TYR A 161 2.01 -13.26 -15.88
N THR A 162 3.09 -13.18 -15.11
CA THR A 162 4.40 -13.73 -15.47
C THR A 162 4.57 -15.16 -14.98
N SER A 163 3.87 -15.55 -13.92
CA SER A 163 3.88 -16.91 -13.40
C SER A 163 2.71 -17.76 -13.91
N ASN A 164 2.78 -19.05 -13.59
CA ASN A 164 1.66 -19.99 -13.74
C ASN A 164 0.68 -19.92 -12.55
N VAL A 165 0.78 -18.91 -11.69
CA VAL A 165 -0.15 -18.73 -10.57
C VAL A 165 -1.54 -18.48 -11.14
N LYS A 166 -2.52 -19.25 -10.64
CA LYS A 166 -3.90 -19.13 -11.08
C LYS A 166 -4.46 -17.78 -10.65
N ALA A 167 -4.90 -16.97 -11.61
CA ALA A 167 -5.59 -15.72 -11.34
C ALA A 167 -6.81 -15.96 -10.43
N LYS A 168 -6.97 -15.10 -9.42
CA LYS A 168 -7.92 -15.31 -8.32
C LYS A 168 -9.35 -14.94 -8.70
N ASN A 169 -9.53 -14.11 -9.73
CA ASN A 169 -10.84 -13.65 -10.20
C ASN A 169 -10.85 -13.40 -11.71
N GLU A 170 -12.03 -13.15 -12.27
CA GLU A 170 -12.25 -12.93 -13.71
C GLU A 170 -11.50 -11.71 -14.24
N TRP A 171 -11.41 -10.62 -13.48
CA TRP A 171 -10.66 -9.43 -13.89
C TRP A 171 -9.16 -9.70 -13.98
N GLN A 172 -8.59 -10.42 -13.03
CA GLN A 172 -7.19 -10.84 -13.08
C GLN A 172 -6.94 -11.81 -14.23
N GLN A 173 -7.89 -12.69 -14.54
CA GLN A 173 -7.80 -13.57 -15.72
C GLN A 173 -7.80 -12.75 -17.01
N PHE A 174 -8.69 -11.75 -17.11
CA PHE A 174 -8.73 -10.83 -18.24
C PHE A 174 -7.40 -10.08 -18.40
N PHE A 175 -6.90 -9.41 -17.37
CA PHE A 175 -5.64 -8.67 -17.49
C PHE A 175 -4.45 -9.58 -17.75
N SER A 176 -4.40 -10.76 -17.10
CA SER A 176 -3.32 -11.73 -17.36
C SER A 176 -3.34 -12.22 -18.80
N PHE A 177 -4.52 -12.47 -19.37
CA PHE A 177 -4.67 -12.80 -20.79
C PHE A 177 -4.19 -11.64 -21.67
N MET A 178 -4.62 -10.41 -21.37
CA MET A 178 -4.26 -9.25 -22.17
C MET A 178 -2.75 -8.98 -22.18
N MET A 179 -2.12 -9.00 -21.00
CA MET A 179 -0.69 -8.75 -20.83
C MET A 179 0.18 -9.86 -21.43
N LYS A 180 -0.25 -11.13 -21.36
CA LYS A 180 0.50 -12.27 -21.96
C LYS A 180 0.53 -12.25 -23.48
N ASN A 181 -0.51 -11.73 -24.10
CA ASN A 181 -0.67 -11.74 -25.55
C ASN A 181 -0.26 -10.41 -26.22
N ASP A 182 0.27 -9.46 -25.44
CA ASP A 182 0.80 -8.18 -25.92
C ASP A 182 -0.17 -7.42 -26.83
N PHE A 183 -1.43 -7.32 -26.40
CA PHE A 183 -2.50 -6.65 -27.16
C PHE A 183 -2.37 -5.11 -27.21
N GLY A 184 -1.17 -4.56 -27.02
CA GLY A 184 -0.89 -3.12 -27.00
C GLY A 184 -1.15 -2.47 -25.64
N SER A 185 -1.28 -1.13 -25.62
CA SER A 185 -1.49 -0.37 -24.39
C SER A 185 -2.80 -0.76 -23.70
N LEU A 186 -2.70 -1.14 -22.44
CA LEU A 186 -3.88 -1.37 -21.59
C LEU A 186 -4.23 -0.07 -20.90
N SER A 187 -4.76 0.85 -21.68
CA SER A 187 -5.20 2.15 -21.20
C SER A 187 -6.68 2.11 -20.79
N SER A 188 -7.04 2.86 -19.74
CA SER A 188 -8.45 3.14 -19.47
C SER A 188 -9.10 3.91 -20.63
N ARG A 189 -10.43 4.09 -20.58
CA ARG A 189 -11.11 5.07 -21.46
C ARG A 189 -10.46 6.45 -21.34
N GLU A 190 -10.58 7.26 -22.38
CA GLU A 190 -10.14 8.66 -22.34
C GLU A 190 -10.77 9.40 -21.15
N LEU A 191 -9.94 10.13 -20.41
CA LEU A 191 -10.33 10.87 -19.22
C LEU A 191 -10.77 12.28 -19.59
N MET A 192 -12.00 12.63 -19.20
CA MET A 192 -12.50 13.99 -19.31
C MET A 192 -11.86 14.90 -18.25
N GLN A 193 -11.98 16.21 -18.43
CA GLN A 193 -11.44 17.18 -17.47
C GLN A 193 -11.97 16.97 -16.03
N ASN A 194 -13.24 16.60 -15.90
CA ASN A 194 -13.85 16.29 -14.60
C ASN A 194 -13.26 15.04 -13.95
N ASP A 195 -12.92 14.01 -14.74
CA ASP A 195 -12.28 12.79 -14.24
C ASP A 195 -10.90 13.14 -13.67
N LYS A 196 -10.11 13.92 -14.40
CA LYS A 196 -8.76 14.38 -13.99
C LYS A 196 -8.79 15.20 -12.70
N GLN A 197 -9.77 16.11 -12.57
CA GLN A 197 -9.97 16.89 -11.35
C GLN A 197 -10.39 16.03 -10.16
N TYR A 198 -11.26 15.05 -10.38
CA TYR A 198 -11.69 14.12 -9.35
C TYR A 198 -10.52 13.26 -8.85
N ILE A 199 -9.73 12.68 -9.76
CA ILE A 199 -8.51 11.92 -9.43
C ILE A 199 -7.54 12.79 -8.60
N SER A 200 -7.29 14.02 -9.05
CA SER A 200 -6.42 14.98 -8.34
C SER A 200 -6.93 15.25 -6.92
N SER A 201 -8.24 15.42 -6.75
CA SER A 201 -8.86 15.73 -5.46
C SER A 201 -8.79 14.54 -4.49
N ILE A 202 -9.02 13.32 -4.98
CA ILE A 202 -8.89 12.09 -4.16
C ILE A 202 -7.46 11.93 -3.67
N LEU A 203 -6.50 11.98 -4.59
CA LEU A 203 -5.09 11.79 -4.27
C LEU A 203 -4.61 12.87 -3.30
N TYR A 204 -4.98 14.15 -3.52
CA TYR A 204 -4.66 15.24 -2.60
C TYR A 204 -5.22 14.95 -1.20
N SER A 205 -6.49 14.56 -1.09
CA SER A 205 -7.14 14.23 0.18
C SER A 205 -6.43 13.10 0.91
N ILE A 206 -6.07 12.02 0.21
CA ILE A 206 -5.33 10.89 0.78
C ILE A 206 -3.96 11.36 1.27
N ILE A 207 -3.21 12.10 0.46
CA ILE A 207 -1.85 12.54 0.79
C ILE A 207 -1.84 13.49 1.98
N MET A 208 -2.72 14.50 1.96
CA MET A 208 -2.83 15.46 3.06
C MET A 208 -3.25 14.78 4.35
N THR A 209 -4.29 13.94 4.30
CA THR A 209 -4.83 13.28 5.50
C THR A 209 -3.86 12.27 6.08
N ARG A 210 -3.15 11.50 5.24
CA ARG A 210 -2.28 10.41 5.70
C ARG A 210 -0.88 10.87 6.04
N PHE A 211 -0.26 11.61 5.14
CA PHE A 211 1.18 11.83 5.21
C PHE A 211 1.49 13.15 5.92
N ILE A 212 0.69 14.18 5.68
CA ILE A 212 0.98 15.53 6.18
C ILE A 212 0.28 15.81 7.52
N SER A 213 -0.96 15.39 7.71
CA SER A 213 -1.69 15.63 8.97
C SER A 213 -1.27 14.70 10.12
N GLY A 214 -0.62 13.57 9.83
CA GLY A 214 -0.12 12.63 10.84
C GLY A 214 -1.22 11.86 11.59
N TYR A 215 -0.79 11.07 12.59
CA TYR A 215 -1.68 10.23 13.40
C TYR A 215 -2.37 11.07 14.48
N ASN A 216 -3.66 11.36 14.34
CA ASN A 216 -4.42 12.11 15.35
C ASN A 216 -5.00 11.16 16.40
N ASN A 217 -4.69 11.35 17.69
CA ASN A 217 -4.98 10.41 18.80
C ASN A 217 -6.45 9.96 18.97
N ASN A 218 -7.41 10.65 18.35
CA ASN A 218 -8.85 10.36 18.47
C ASN A 218 -9.52 9.89 17.16
N GLN A 219 -8.77 9.78 16.06
CA GLN A 219 -9.29 9.24 14.81
C GLN A 219 -8.52 7.96 14.49
N LYS A 220 -9.22 6.91 14.04
CA LYS A 220 -8.59 5.72 13.48
C LYS A 220 -7.67 6.18 12.36
N SER A 221 -6.38 6.25 12.65
CA SER A 221 -5.39 6.64 11.69
C SER A 221 -5.42 5.65 10.54
N ILE A 222 -5.31 6.19 9.34
CA ILE A 222 -5.38 5.38 8.14
C ILE A 222 -4.01 4.72 7.97
N SER A 223 -3.96 3.40 8.08
CA SER A 223 -2.72 2.61 7.99
C SER A 223 -1.97 2.88 6.67
N PRO A 224 -0.62 2.96 6.68
CA PRO A 224 0.17 3.10 5.47
C PRO A 224 0.15 1.83 4.62
N PHE A 225 -0.48 0.75 5.11
CA PHE A 225 -0.80 -0.48 4.39
C PHE A 225 -2.19 -0.44 3.74
N MET A 226 -3.00 0.61 3.91
CA MET A 226 -4.30 0.67 3.26
C MET A 226 -4.16 1.11 1.80
N SER A 227 -4.72 0.32 0.89
CA SER A 227 -4.95 0.65 -0.51
C SER A 227 -6.41 1.01 -0.75
N TYR A 228 -6.68 1.62 -1.90
CA TYR A 228 -8.03 2.06 -2.28
C TYR A 228 -8.37 1.72 -3.70
N ILE A 229 -9.66 1.48 -3.92
CA ILE A 229 -10.26 1.38 -5.24
C ILE A 229 -11.43 2.36 -5.27
N PHE A 230 -11.39 3.28 -6.22
CA PHE A 230 -12.44 4.26 -6.46
C PHE A 230 -13.03 4.03 -7.84
N HIS A 231 -14.35 3.91 -7.92
CA HIS A 231 -15.02 4.00 -9.22
C HIS A 231 -15.08 5.48 -9.63
N ILE A 232 -14.74 5.81 -10.87
CA ILE A 232 -14.70 7.21 -11.32
C ILE A 232 -16.12 7.76 -11.52
N LYS A 233 -17.08 6.90 -11.91
CA LYS A 233 -18.49 7.28 -12.12
C LYS A 233 -19.37 7.17 -10.89
N GLU A 234 -18.99 6.29 -9.96
CA GLU A 234 -19.79 6.02 -8.76
C GLU A 234 -18.93 6.46 -7.59
N LEU A 235 -19.44 7.32 -6.71
CA LEU A 235 -18.71 7.79 -5.51
C LEU A 235 -18.51 6.66 -4.46
N ILE A 236 -18.40 5.41 -4.93
CA ILE A 236 -18.22 4.21 -4.14
C ILE A 236 -16.72 4.01 -3.91
N THR A 237 -16.35 3.93 -2.64
CA THR A 237 -14.98 3.69 -2.21
C THR A 237 -14.89 2.29 -1.63
N HIS A 238 -14.06 1.44 -2.24
CA HIS A 238 -13.66 0.19 -1.61
C HIS A 238 -12.28 0.37 -0.97
N LYS A 239 -12.20 0.04 0.32
CA LYS A 239 -10.94 0.07 1.08
C LYS A 239 -10.47 -1.37 1.25
N SER A 240 -9.24 -1.64 0.87
CA SER A 240 -8.57 -2.92 1.09
C SER A 240 -7.32 -2.70 1.92
N LYS A 241 -6.91 -3.74 2.64
CA LYS A 241 -5.57 -3.81 3.22
C LYS A 241 -4.65 -4.40 2.16
N MET A 242 -3.46 -3.83 2.07
CA MET A 242 -2.40 -4.35 1.23
C MET A 242 -1.74 -5.56 1.90
N TYR A 243 -1.37 -6.55 1.08
CA TYR A 243 -0.65 -7.74 1.50
C TYR A 243 0.61 -7.89 0.65
N TRP A 244 1.65 -8.50 1.21
CA TRP A 244 2.77 -8.98 0.42
C TRP A 244 2.26 -10.06 -0.55
N ASN A 245 2.92 -10.12 -1.69
CA ASN A 245 2.63 -11.04 -2.77
C ASN A 245 3.94 -11.70 -3.11
N ASP A 246 4.07 -12.98 -2.80
CA ASP A 246 5.35 -13.71 -2.90
C ASP A 246 5.93 -13.67 -4.32
N SER A 247 5.07 -13.61 -5.33
CA SER A 247 5.45 -13.47 -6.73
C SER A 247 6.16 -12.15 -7.05
N CYS A 248 6.06 -11.15 -6.16
CA CYS A 248 6.66 -9.85 -6.34
C CYS A 248 8.14 -9.79 -5.85
N GLY A 249 8.57 -10.75 -5.01
CA GLY A 249 9.97 -10.91 -4.57
C GLY A 249 10.46 -9.84 -3.57
N CYS A 250 9.55 -9.13 -2.90
CA CYS A 250 9.86 -8.14 -1.87
C CYS A 250 9.33 -8.51 -0.47
N SER A 251 8.93 -9.78 -0.29
CA SER A 251 8.67 -10.39 1.02
C SER A 251 9.97 -10.81 1.70
#